data_AF-A0A538S8Z2-F1
#
_entry.id   AF-A0A538S8Z2-F1
#
_cell.length_a   1.000
_cell.length_b   1.000
_cell.length_c   1.000
_cell.angle_alpha   90.00
_cell.angle_beta   90.00
_cell.angle_gamma   90.00
#
_symmetry.space_group_name_H-M   'P 1'
#
loop_
_entity.id
_entity.type
_entity.pdbx_description
1 polymer ?
#
loop_
_entity_poly.entity_id
_entity_poly.type
_entity_poly.pdbx_seq_one_letter_code
_entity_poly.pdbx_strand_id
1 'polypeptide(L)' 'EGELDLGGGPAPASLTEELEQAERGRIVEALRAARGSRTEAAQLLGMPRTTMLNKMKRYGIT' A
#
# COMPACT_ATOMS: atom_id res chain seq x y z
N GLU A 1 -25.93 -6.58 -36.06
CA GLU A 1 -26.25 -6.02 -34.73
C GLU A 1 -25.44 -6.82 -33.72
N GLY A 2 -24.52 -6.16 -33.04
CA GLY A 2 -23.54 -6.79 -32.17
C GLY A 2 -22.94 -5.68 -31.33
N GLU A 3 -23.69 -5.30 -30.30
CA GLU A 3 -23.33 -4.30 -29.30
C GLU A 3 -21.98 -4.68 -28.69
N LEU A 4 -20.95 -3.90 -28.99
CA LEU A 4 -19.66 -4.01 -28.33
C LEU A 4 -19.85 -3.36 -26.97
N ASP A 5 -20.21 -4.17 -25.97
CA ASP A 5 -20.19 -3.80 -24.56
C ASP A 5 -18.75 -3.44 -24.17
N LEU A 6 -18.39 -2.18 -24.39
CA LEU A 6 -17.16 -1.57 -23.87
C LEU A 6 -17.39 -1.28 -22.40
N GLY A 7 -17.57 -2.37 -21.63
CA GLY A 7 -17.74 -2.35 -20.19
C GLY A 7 -16.73 -1.38 -19.60
N GLY A 8 -17.26 -0.31 -18.98
CA GLY A 8 -16.49 0.75 -18.36
C GLY A 8 -15.62 0.17 -17.26
N GLY A 9 -14.41 -0.27 -17.65
CA GLY A 9 -13.37 -0.64 -16.72
C GLY A 9 -13.06 0.57 -15.83
N PRO A 10 -12.69 0.35 -14.56
CA PRO A 10 -12.35 1.45 -13.67
C PRO A 10 -11.30 2.32 -14.38
N ALA A 11 -11.53 3.63 -14.40
CA ALA A 11 -10.56 4.57 -14.92
C ALA A 11 -9.19 4.28 -14.28
N PRO A 12 -8.08 4.36 -15.03
CA PRO A 12 -6.77 4.11 -14.48
C PRO A 12 -6.58 5.00 -13.25
N ALA A 13 -6.19 4.39 -12.13
CA ALA A 13 -5.92 5.10 -10.91
C ALA A 13 -4.84 6.17 -11.17
N SER A 14 -4.88 7.28 -10.45
CA SER A 14 -3.78 8.23 -10.56
C SER A 14 -2.46 7.56 -10.14
N LEU A 15 -1.34 8.01 -10.69
CA LEU A 15 -0.01 7.53 -10.29
C LEU A 15 0.18 7.61 -8.76
N THR A 16 -0.38 8.64 -8.14
CA THR A 16 -0.40 8.80 -6.68
C THR A 16 -1.10 7.63 -5.98
N GLU A 17 -2.29 7.25 -6.44
CA GLU A 17 -3.07 6.15 -5.86
C GLU A 17 -2.36 4.80 -6.05
N GLU A 18 -1.75 4.56 -7.21
CA GLU A 18 -0.97 3.34 -7.45
C GLU A 18 0.22 3.23 -6.49
N LEU A 19 0.95 4.33 -6.31
CA LEU A 19 2.06 4.39 -5.36
C LEU A 19 1.59 4.16 -3.92
N GLU A 20 0.44 4.72 -3.53
CA GLU A 20 -0.13 4.49 -2.21
C GLU A 20 -0.54 3.03 -1.99
N GLN A 21 -1.14 2.39 -2.99
CA GLN A 21 -1.50 0.97 -2.92
C GLN A 21 -0.25 0.09 -2.83
N ALA A 22 0.78 0.37 -3.65
CA ALA A 22 2.05 -0.33 -3.59
C ALA A 22 2.72 -0.15 -2.22
N GLU A 23 2.81 1.09 -1.71
CA GLU A 23 3.39 1.39 -0.40
C GLU A 23 2.64 0.67 0.73
N ARG A 24 1.30 0.68 0.69
CA ARG A 24 0.46 -0.07 1.65
C ARG A 24 0.79 -1.56 1.63
N GLY A 25 0.93 -2.16 0.45
CA GLY A 25 1.33 -3.56 0.29
C GLY A 25 2.68 -3.85 0.94
N ARG A 26 3.69 -3.02 0.66
CA ARG A 26 5.05 -3.16 1.22
C ARG A 26 5.06 -3.09 2.75
N ILE A 27 4.25 -2.20 3.33
CA ILE A 27 4.11 -2.09 4.79
C ILE A 27 3.54 -3.38 5.38
N VAL A 28 2.51 -3.96 4.78
CA VAL A 28 1.90 -5.22 5.24
C VAL A 28 2.89 -6.39 5.13
N GLU A 29 3.61 -6.49 4.02
CA GLU A 29 4.65 -7.52 3.83
C GLU A 29 5.77 -7.41 4.88
N ALA A 30 6.26 -6.19 5.12
CA ALA A 30 7.30 -5.95 6.12
C ALA A 30 6.83 -6.30 7.54
N LEU A 31 5.57 -5.99 7.88
CA LEU A 31 4.98 -6.38 9.16
C LEU A 31 4.88 -7.90 9.31
N ARG A 32 4.51 -8.62 8.24
CA ARG A 32 4.49 -10.09 8.24
C ARG A 32 5.88 -10.67 8.43
N ALA A 33 6.88 -10.18 7.69
CA ALA A 33 8.26 -10.61 7.80
C ALA A 33 8.84 -10.36 9.20
N ALA A 34 8.52 -9.22 9.79
CA ALA A 34 8.92 -8.82 11.13
C ALA A 34 8.06 -9.43 12.27
N ARG A 35 7.17 -10.39 11.97
CA ARG A 35 6.25 -11.01 12.95
C ARG A 35 5.48 -9.98 13.81
N GLY A 36 5.05 -8.88 13.19
CA GLY A 36 4.31 -7.79 13.84
C GLY A 36 5.18 -6.72 14.52
N SER A 37 6.51 -6.87 14.52
CA SER A 37 7.42 -5.84 15.07
C SER A 37 7.47 -4.62 14.14
N ARG A 38 6.85 -3.52 14.58
CA ARG A 38 6.82 -2.25 13.82
C ARG A 38 8.20 -1.62 13.64
N THR A 39 9.10 -1.82 14.61
CA THR A 39 10.47 -1.29 14.55
C THR A 39 11.30 -2.05 13.53
N GLU A 40 11.22 -3.39 13.54
CA GLU A 40 11.92 -4.24 12.56
C GLU A 40 11.34 -4.06 11.16
N ALA A 41 10.01 -3.97 11.02
CA ALA A 41 9.37 -3.69 9.74
C ALA A 41 9.82 -2.35 9.13
N ALA A 42 10.01 -1.31 9.95
CA ALA A 42 10.54 -0.03 9.49
C ALA A 42 11.99 -0.13 9.01
N GLN A 43 12.82 -0.90 9.72
CA GLN A 43 14.20 -1.18 9.31
C GLN A 43 14.25 -1.98 8.00
N LEU A 44 13.39 -2.99 7.84
CA LEU A 44 13.29 -3.78 6.60
C LEU A 44 12.92 -2.92 5.38
N LEU A 45 12.10 -1.87 5.59
CA LEU A 45 11.74 -0.91 4.55
C LEU A 45 12.75 0.24 4.40
N GLY A 46 13.78 0.30 5.24
CA GLY A 46 14.78 1.36 5.20
C GLY A 46 14.22 2.75 5.53
N MET A 47 13.13 2.82 6.29
CA MET A 47 12.46 4.09 6.61
C MET A 47 12.46 4.39 8.12
N PRO A 48 12.43 5.67 8.52
CA PRO A 48 12.27 6.03 9.92
C PRO A 48 10.97 5.46 10.50
N ARG A 49 11.06 4.92 11.72
CA ARG A 49 9.91 4.36 12.44
C ARG A 49 8.72 5.32 12.52
N THR A 50 8.97 6.61 12.77
CA THR A 50 7.93 7.65 12.85
C THR A 50 7.18 7.81 11.52
N THR A 51 7.91 7.85 10.41
CA THR A 51 7.32 7.91 9.06
C THR A 51 6.47 6.67 8.79
N MET A 52 6.97 5.48 9.12
CA MET A 52 6.21 4.24 8.94
C MET A 52 4.91 4.25 9.74
N LEU A 53 4.96 4.68 11.00
CA LEU A 53 3.77 4.76 11.85
C LEU A 53 2.73 5.75 11.29
N ASN A 54 3.17 6.89 10.76
CA ASN A 54 2.27 7.84 10.11
C ASN A 54 1.61 7.25 8.86
N LYS A 55 2.37 6.52 8.05
CA LYS A 55 1.85 5.80 6.87
C LYS A 55 0.86 4.70 7.27
N MET A 56 1.18 3.90 8.30
CA MET A 56 0.28 2.87 8.83
C MET A 56 -1.07 3.46 9.29
N LYS A 57 -1.05 4.62 9.97
CA LYS A 57 -2.26 5.35 10.36
C LYS A 57 -3.03 5.84 9.14
N ARG A 58 -2.37 6.45 8.16
CA ARG A 58 -2.98 6.93 6.91
C ARG A 58 -3.68 5.82 6.14
N TYR A 59 -3.09 4.62 6.11
CA TYR A 59 -3.63 3.47 5.38
C TYR A 59 -4.55 2.55 6.20
N GLY A 60 -4.84 2.90 7.47
CA GLY A 60 -5.72 2.11 8.34
C GLY A 60 -5.19 0.68 8.62
N ILE A 61 -3.88 0.50 8.73
CA ILE A 61 -3.25 -0.79 9.05
C ILE A 61 -3.17 -1.00 10.57
N THR A 62 -3.40 0.03 11.38
CA THR A 62 -3.30 0.03 12.85
C THR A 62 -4.58 0.56 13.48
#